data_AF-A0A935GVW6-F1
#
_entry.id   AF-A0A935GVW6-F1
#
_cell.length_a   1.000
_cell.length_b   1.000
_cell.length_c   1.000
_cell.angle_alpha   90.00
_cell.angle_beta   90.00
_cell.angle_gamma   90.00
#
_symmetry.space_group_name_H-M   'P 1'
#
loop_
_entity.id
_entity.type
_entity.pdbx_description
1 polymer ?
#
loop_
_entity_poly.entity_id
_entity_poly.type
_entity_poly.pdbx_seq_one_letter_code
_entity_poly.pdbx_strand_id
1 'polypeptide(L)' 'MFEDGGTSKFYVLPKVFEQEVCNGLDKDTVCALLLKKNVLYRKDEGRYQLKVRLPGVGHAWTYCITDEIFSLDV' A
#
# COMPACT_ATOMS: atom_id res chain seq x y z
N MET A 1 17.04 10.21 7.75
CA MET A 1 16.32 11.25 8.51
C MET A 1 14.86 11.16 8.07
N PHE A 2 14.01 10.64 8.94
CA PHE A 2 12.56 10.75 8.80
C PHE A 2 12.20 11.89 9.75
N GLU A 3 12.12 13.10 9.21
CA GLU A 3 11.63 14.27 9.92
C GLU A 3 10.44 14.83 9.15
N ASP A 4 9.61 15.53 9.91
CA ASP A 4 8.38 16.22 9.55
C ASP A 4 7.11 15.37 9.69
N GLY A 5 6.05 15.97 10.25
CA GLY A 5 4.77 15.36 10.62
C GLY A 5 3.93 14.87 9.42
N GLY A 6 4.56 14.14 8.50
CA GLY A 6 3.96 13.50 7.35
C GLY A 6 3.50 12.09 7.66
N THR A 7 2.25 11.81 7.32
CA THR A 7 1.60 10.50 7.24
C THR A 7 2.60 9.42 6.81
N SER A 8 2.85 8.44 7.68
CA SER A 8 3.81 7.35 7.45
C SER A 8 3.32 6.47 6.29
N LYS A 9 4.24 6.10 5.39
CA LYS A 9 3.96 5.25 4.23
C LYS A 9 4.71 3.93 4.34
N PHE A 10 3.98 2.84 4.16
CA PHE A 10 4.47 1.48 4.21
C PHE A 10 4.39 0.88 2.82
N TYR A 11 5.54 0.45 2.28
CA TYR A 11 5.60 -0.16 0.95
C TYR A 11 5.55 -1.67 1.06
N VAL A 12 4.46 -2.27 0.55
CA VAL A 12 4.26 -3.72 0.54
C VAL A 12 4.57 -4.26 -0.85
N LEU A 13 5.44 -5.26 -0.92
CA LEU A 13 5.79 -5.91 -2.18
C LEU A 13 4.59 -6.71 -2.74
N PRO A 14 4.43 -6.85 -4.07
CA PRO A 14 3.23 -7.45 -4.66
C PRO A 14 2.99 -8.88 -4.22
N LYS A 15 4.06 -9.69 -4.10
CA LYS A 15 3.96 -11.07 -3.62
C LYS A 15 3.44 -11.14 -2.18
N VAL A 16 3.95 -10.28 -1.30
CA VAL A 16 3.51 -10.21 0.10
C VAL A 16 2.08 -9.70 0.19
N PHE A 17 1.73 -8.69 -0.60
CA PHE A 17 0.37 -8.15 -0.63
C PHE A 17 -0.64 -9.22 -1.05
N GLU A 18 -0.35 -9.98 -2.10
CA GLU A 18 -1.23 -11.04 -2.58
C GLU A 18 -1.39 -12.18 -1.56
N GLN A 19 -0.28 -12.60 -0.92
CA GLN A 19 -0.30 -13.71 0.03
C GLN A 19 -0.93 -13.34 1.37
N GLU A 20 -0.52 -12.20 1.95
CA GLU A 20 -0.84 -11.86 3.33
C GLU A 20 -2.00 -10.87 3.45
N VAL A 21 -2.12 -9.92 2.51
CA VAL A 21 -3.16 -8.88 2.58
C VAL A 21 -4.43 -9.34 1.86
N CYS A 22 -4.31 -9.88 0.64
CA CYS A 22 -5.47 -10.42 -0.06
C CYS A 22 -5.91 -11.75 0.55
N ASN A 23 -4.97 -12.63 0.91
CA ASN A 23 -5.25 -13.90 1.60
C ASN A 23 -6.42 -14.70 0.98
N GLY A 24 -6.39 -14.88 -0.35
CA GLY A 24 -7.42 -15.59 -1.12
C GLY A 24 -8.64 -14.75 -1.54
N LEU A 25 -8.74 -13.48 -1.10
CA LEU A 25 -9.73 -12.53 -1.60
C LEU A 25 -9.33 -11.97 -2.98
N ASP A 26 -10.34 -11.55 -3.75
CA ASP A 26 -10.12 -10.87 -5.02
C ASP A 26 -9.32 -9.56 -4.81
N LYS A 27 -8.20 -9.45 -5.51
CA LYS A 27 -7.23 -8.37 -5.35
C LYS A 27 -7.82 -7.00 -5.65
N ASP A 28 -8.63 -6.89 -6.70
CA ASP A 28 -9.23 -5.62 -7.12
C ASP A 28 -10.25 -5.14 -6.09
N THR A 29 -11.05 -6.06 -5.55
CA THR A 29 -12.00 -5.80 -4.47
C THR A 29 -11.28 -5.33 -3.20
N VAL A 30 -10.20 -6.00 -2.80
CA VAL A 30 -9.37 -5.59 -1.65
C VAL A 30 -8.79 -4.20 -1.87
N CYS A 31 -8.19 -3.94 -3.04
CA CYS A 31 -7.61 -2.63 -3.35
C CYS A 31 -8.65 -1.51 -3.35
N ALA A 32 -9.84 -1.77 -3.91
CA ALA A 32 -10.94 -0.81 -3.92
C ALA A 32 -11.43 -0.49 -2.49
N LEU A 33 -11.53 -1.50 -1.62
CA LEU A 33 -11.89 -1.31 -0.22
C LEU A 33 -10.84 -0.47 0.53
N LEU A 34 -9.56 -0.80 0.38
CA LEU A 34 -8.47 -0.08 1.04
C LEU A 34 -8.36 1.36 0.54
N LEU A 35 -8.59 1.61 -0.76
CA LEU A 35 -8.68 2.98 -1.30
C LEU A 35 -9.84 3.77 -0.69
N LYS A 36 -11.02 3.15 -0.61
CA LYS A 36 -12.21 3.79 -0.02
C LYS A 36 -11.98 4.22 1.43
N LYS A 37 -11.12 3.50 2.15
CA LYS A 37 -10.73 3.78 3.54
C LYS A 37 -9.46 4.64 3.67
N ASN A 38 -8.95 5.21 2.58
CA ASN A 38 -7.67 5.95 2.53
C ASN A 38 -6.42 5.16 2.97
N VAL A 39 -6.55 3.84 3.14
CA VAL A 39 -5.47 2.94 3.58
C VAL A 39 -4.51 2.63 2.44
N LEU A 40 -5.01 2.54 1.22
CA LEU A 40 -4.17 2.38 0.04
C LEU A 40 -4.02 3.72 -0.67
N TYR A 41 -2.80 4.13 -0.94
CA TYR A 41 -2.49 5.29 -1.77
C TYR A 41 -2.15 4.84 -3.21
N ARG A 42 -2.78 5.49 -4.19
CA ARG A 42 -2.41 5.41 -5.61
C ARG A 42 -2.12 6.80 -6.17
N LYS A 43 -1.20 6.87 -7.13
CA LYS A 43 -0.86 8.10 -7.84
C LYS A 43 -1.78 8.35 -9.03
N ASP A 44 -2.06 7.29 -9.79
CA ASP A 44 -2.80 7.35 -11.04
C ASP A 44 -4.06 6.49 -10.95
N GLU A 45 -5.15 6.94 -11.56
CA GLU A 45 -6.37 6.14 -11.66
C GLU A 45 -6.11 4.88 -12.51
N GLY A 46 -6.73 3.75 -12.12
CA GLY A 46 -6.56 2.47 -12.80
C GLY A 46 -5.29 1.69 -12.42
N ARG A 47 -4.37 2.24 -11.60
CA ARG A 47 -3.20 1.50 -11.12
C ARG A 47 -3.00 1.63 -9.62
N TYR A 48 -3.15 0.52 -8.91
CA TYR A 48 -2.98 0.46 -7.45
C TYR A 48 -1.51 0.45 -6.98
N GLN A 49 -0.59 0.06 -7.86
CA GLN A 49 0.82 -0.06 -7.54
C GLN A 49 1.61 1.18 -7.93
N LEU A 50 2.65 1.48 -7.14
CA LEU A 50 3.62 2.53 -7.40
C LEU A 50 5.00 1.93 -7.64
N LYS A 51 5.74 2.51 -8.57
CA LYS A 51 7.15 2.18 -8.76
C LYS A 51 7.99 3.11 -7.88
N VAL A 52 8.63 2.56 -6.86
CA VAL A 52 9.46 3.32 -5.91
C VAL A 52 10.86 2.74 -5.83
N ARG A 53 11.83 3.53 -5.37
CA ARG A 53 13.19 3.05 -5.08
C ARG A 53 13.28 2.69 -3.61
N LEU A 54 13.40 1.39 -3.33
CA LEU A 54 13.53 0.85 -1.98
C LEU A 54 15.01 0.76 -1.58
N PRO A 55 15.36 1.10 -0.32
CA PRO A 55 16.70 0.84 0.22
C PRO A 55 17.04 -0.65 0.16
N GLY A 56 18.25 -0.99 -0.27
CA GLY A 56 18.73 -2.38 -0.33
C GLY A 56 18.13 -3.26 -1.45
N VAL A 57 17.02 -2.85 -2.07
CA VAL A 57 16.34 -3.64 -3.13
C VAL A 57 16.41 -2.94 -4.50
N GLY A 58 16.43 -1.61 -4.54
CA GLY A 58 16.38 -0.85 -5.79
C GLY A 58 14.94 -0.54 -6.23
N HIS A 59 14.70 -0.38 -7.54
CA HIS A 59 13.37 -0.04 -8.05
C HIS A 59 12.42 -1.24 -8.01
N ALA A 60 11.30 -1.09 -7.32
CA ALA A 60 10.27 -2.13 -7.20
C ALA A 60 8.87 -1.55 -7.39
N TRP A 61 7.96 -2.38 -7.88
CA TRP A 61 6.52 -2.11 -7.79
C TRP A 61 6.05 -2.46 -6.39
N THR A 62 5.25 -1.61 -5.78
CA THR A 62 4.78 -1.76 -4.39
C THR A 62 3.37 -1.23 -4.25
N TYR A 63 2.61 -1.78 -3.30
CA TYR A 63 1.42 -1.14 -2.77
C TYR A 63 1.84 -0.16 -1.66
N CYS A 64 1.32 1.06 -1.69
CA CYS A 64 1.65 2.07 -0.69
C CYS A 64 0.52 2.15 0.33
N ILE A 65 0.75 1.58 1.49
CA ILE A 65 -0.19 1.60 2.61
C ILE A 65 0.09 2.85 3.47
N THR A 66 -0.95 3.57 3.85
CA THR A 66 -0.87 4.76 4.70
C THR A 66 -1.05 4.37 6.16
N ASP A 67 -0.74 5.27 7.10
CA ASP A 67 -1.02 5.03 8.53
C ASP A 67 -2.52 5.01 8.90
N GLU A 68 -3.42 5.36 7.97
CA GLU A 68 -4.87 5.19 8.16
C GLU A 68 -5.25 3.74 8.48
N ILE A 69 -4.40 2.77 8.15
CA ILE A 69 -4.57 1.36 8.55
C ILE A 69 -4.69 1.18 10.06
N PHE A 70 -4.01 2.01 10.86
CA PHE A 70 -4.05 1.95 12.32
C PHE A 70 -5.27 2.63 12.93
N SER A 71 -6.01 3.41 12.13
CA SER A 71 -7.26 4.07 12.51
C SER A 71 -8.49 3.20 12.22
N LEU A 72 -8.30 1.99 11.69
CA LEU A 72 -9.39 1.05 11.45
C LEU A 72 -9.80 0.35 12.75
N ASP A 73 -11.05 0.53 13.17
CA ASP A 73 -11.68 -0.34 14.16
C ASP A 73 -11.79 -1.77 13.58
N VAL A 74 -11.32 -2.76 14.34
CA VAL A 74 -11.36 -4.21 14.04
C VAL A 74 -12.20 -4.93 15.07
#